data_AF-A0A0N8FX46-F1
#
_entry.id   AF-A0A0N8FX46-F1
#
_cell.length_a   1.000
_cell.length_b   1.000
_cell.length_c   1.000
_cell.angle_alpha   90.00
_cell.angle_beta   90.00
_cell.angle_gamma   90.00
#
_symmetry.space_group_name_H-M   'P 1'
#
loop_
_entity.id
_entity.type
_entity.pdbx_description
1 polymer ?
#
loop_
_entity_poly.entity_id
_entity_poly.type
_entity_poly.pdbx_seq_one_letter_code
_entity_poly.pdbx_strand_id
1 'polypeptide(L)'
;MKKYILKYKCLNVMHIILISFKSACLIGASVTLSMMLNKLVSNDFTGFLVWLGIEIGLYVLFLADTYLVSVHQTKLIQKMSLCLRDDYICGI
;
A
#
# COMPACT_ATOMS: atom_id res chain seq x y z
N MET A 1 -9.83 14.67 -21.59
CA MET A 1 -9.15 14.23 -20.33
C MET A 1 -10.05 14.08 -19.10
N LYS A 2 -10.91 15.05 -18.73
CA LYS A 2 -11.75 14.95 -17.50
C LYS A 2 -12.77 13.78 -17.47
N LYS A 3 -13.28 13.33 -18.63
CA LYS A 3 -14.23 12.19 -18.72
C LYS A 3 -13.62 10.84 -18.29
N TYR A 4 -12.33 10.61 -18.53
CA TYR A 4 -11.66 9.35 -18.19
C TYR A 4 -11.32 9.22 -16.70
N ILE A 5 -10.95 10.33 -16.07
CA ILE A 5 -10.73 10.43 -14.61
C ILE A 5 -12.04 10.17 -13.85
N LEU A 6 -13.17 10.65 -14.38
CA LEU A 6 -14.49 10.45 -13.77
C LEU A 6 -14.98 8.99 -13.92
N LYS A 7 -14.67 8.34 -15.05
CA LYS A 7 -15.05 6.93 -15.31
C LYS A 7 -14.31 5.94 -14.40
N TYR A 8 -13.09 6.29 -13.97
CA TYR A 8 -12.27 5.50 -13.03
C TYR A 8 -12.21 6.08 -11.61
N LYS A 9 -13.08 7.04 -11.27
CA LYS A 9 -13.08 7.71 -9.96
C LYS A 9 -13.15 6.72 -8.80
N CYS A 10 -13.93 5.66 -8.92
CA CYS A 10 -14.06 4.61 -7.90
C CYS A 10 -12.76 3.81 -7.74
N LEU A 11 -12.11 3.42 -8.85
CA LEU A 11 -10.82 2.73 -8.81
C LEU A 11 -9.71 3.61 -8.23
N ASN A 12 -9.72 4.91 -8.53
CA ASN A 12 -8.74 5.86 -8.01
C ASN A 12 -8.94 6.12 -6.51
N VAL A 13 -10.19 6.18 -6.04
CA VAL A 13 -10.51 6.26 -4.60
C VAL A 13 -10.08 4.99 -3.87
N MET A 14 -10.34 3.81 -4.43
CA MET A 14 -9.84 2.54 -3.89
C MET A 14 -8.31 2.55 -3.80
N HIS A 15 -7.64 3.10 -4.81
CA HIS A 15 -6.18 3.25 -4.81
C HIS A 15 -5.67 4.13 -3.67
N ILE A 16 -6.31 5.28 -3.45
CA ILE A 16 -5.99 6.21 -2.36
C ILE A 16 -6.22 5.56 -0.99
N ILE A 17 -7.30 4.79 -0.83
CA ILE A 17 -7.59 4.04 0.41
C ILE A 17 -6.49 2.98 0.66
N LEU A 18 -6.10 2.26 -0.39
CA LEU A 18 -5.06 1.23 -0.30
C LEU A 18 -3.67 1.83 0.04
N ILE A 19 -3.34 3.00 -0.53
CA ILE A 19 -2.11 3.74 -0.23
C ILE A 19 -2.10 4.29 1.20
N SER A 20 -3.23 4.82 1.66
CA SER A 20 -3.34 5.33 3.03
C SER A 20 -3.26 4.21 4.06
N PHE A 21 -3.81 3.04 3.76
CA PHE A 21 -3.64 1.82 4.57
C PHE A 21 -2.17 1.39 4.64
N LYS A 22 -1.48 1.31 3.49
CA LYS A 22 -0.04 1.03 3.43
C LYS A 22 0.77 2.00 4.31
N SER A 23 0.46 3.29 4.23
CA SER A 23 1.13 4.33 5.02
C SER A 23 0.90 4.15 6.52
N ALA A 24 -0.33 3.83 6.94
CA ALA A 24 -0.66 3.55 8.33
C ALA A 24 0.10 2.34 8.89
N CYS A 25 0.23 1.26 8.12
CA CYS A 25 1.04 0.10 8.49
C CYS A 25 2.52 0.45 8.67
N LEU A 26 3.07 1.33 7.83
CA LEU A 26 4.48 1.75 7.93
C LEU A 26 4.75 2.58 9.19
N ILE A 27 3.83 3.48 9.53
CA ILE A 27 3.89 4.26 10.78
C ILE A 27 3.74 3.33 11.99
N GLY A 28 2.82 2.36 11.91
CA GLY A 28 2.62 1.34 12.94
C GLY A 28 3.87 0.50 13.19
N ALA A 29 4.57 0.07 12.14
CA ALA A 29 5.85 -0.63 12.26
C ALA A 29 6.92 0.23 12.98
N SER A 30 7.01 1.52 12.67
CA SER A 30 7.96 2.44 13.33
C SER A 30 7.68 2.59 14.84
N VAL A 31 6.40 2.72 15.23
CA VAL A 31 6.02 2.78 16.66
C VAL A 31 6.31 1.46 17.37
N THR A 32 6.03 0.34 16.71
CA THR A 32 6.27 -1.02 17.21
C THR A 32 7.76 -1.25 17.46
N LEU A 33 8.61 -0.83 16.53
CA LEU A 33 10.07 -0.92 16.65
C LEU A 33 10.60 -0.09 17.84
N SER A 34 10.04 1.10 18.06
CA SER A 34 10.38 1.95 19.23
C SER A 34 10.03 1.25 20.56
N MET A 35 8.88 0.58 20.64
CA MET A 35 8.52 -0.23 21.81
C MET A 35 9.44 -1.43 22.01
N MET A 36 9.85 -2.09 20.91
CA MET A 36 10.79 -3.20 20.94
C MET A 36 12.16 -2.76 21.49
N LEU A 37 12.69 -1.64 21.01
CA LEU A 37 13.93 -1.03 21.52
C LEU A 37 13.83 -0.69 23.02
N ASN A 38 12.70 -0.13 23.44
CA ASN A 38 12.49 0.23 24.84
C ASN A 38 12.51 -1.01 25.75
N LYS A 39 11.89 -2.13 25.33
CA LYS A 39 11.95 -3.40 26.08
C LYS A 39 13.34 -4.04 26.09
N LEU A 40 14.11 -3.88 25.01
CA LEU A 40 15.49 -4.35 24.94
C LEU A 40 16.39 -3.59 25.93
N VAL A 41 16.23 -2.26 26.02
CA VAL A 41 16.93 -1.42 27.01
C VAL A 41 16.57 -1.81 28.44
N SER A 42 15.33 -2.25 28.69
CA SER A 42 14.89 -2.79 29.98
C SER A 42 15.36 -4.23 30.29
N ASN A 43 16.21 -4.85 29.46
CA ASN A 43 16.67 -6.25 29.59
C ASN A 43 15.57 -7.32 29.53
N ASP A 44 14.37 -6.99 29.03
CA ASP A 44 13.24 -7.92 28.88
C ASP A 44 13.28 -8.64 27.51
N PHE A 45 14.17 -9.63 27.38
CA PHE A 45 14.39 -10.37 26.13
C PHE A 45 13.16 -11.16 25.65
N THR A 46 12.33 -11.69 26.55
CA THR A 46 11.10 -12.41 26.19
C THR A 46 10.08 -11.47 25.55
N GLY A 47 9.96 -10.26 26.10
CA GLY A 47 9.08 -9.21 25.55
C GLY A 47 9.58 -8.72 24.20
N PHE A 48 10.90 -8.59 24.03
CA PHE A 48 11.53 -8.26 22.75
C PHE A 48 11.22 -9.31 21.67
N LEU A 49 11.36 -10.60 21.97
CA LEU A 49 11.15 -11.68 21.00
C LEU A 49 9.69 -11.73 20.47
N VAL A 50 8.71 -11.50 21.36
CA VAL A 50 7.28 -11.45 20.99
C VAL A 50 6.99 -10.25 20.10
N TRP A 51 7.51 -9.06 20.45
CA TRP A 51 7.33 -7.86 19.64
C TRP A 51 8.00 -7.96 18.27
N LEU A 52 9.18 -8.59 18.20
CA LEU A 52 9.88 -8.87 16.95
C LEU A 52 9.07 -9.81 16.04
N GLY A 53 8.43 -10.85 16.60
CA GLY A 53 7.53 -11.73 15.86
C GLY A 53 6.31 -10.99 15.28
N ILE A 54 5.72 -10.08 16.05
CA ILE A 54 4.61 -9.24 15.59
C ILE A 54 5.06 -8.30 14.46
N GLU A 55 6.25 -7.70 14.58
CA GLU A 55 6.80 -6.81 13.56
C GLU A 55 7.05 -7.52 12.22
N ILE A 56 7.59 -8.75 12.26
CA ILE A 56 7.76 -9.59 11.07
C ILE A 56 6.40 -9.87 10.41
N GLY A 57 5.38 -10.22 11.20
CA GLY A 57 4.02 -10.44 10.69
C GLY A 57 3.41 -9.19 10.04
N LEU A 58 3.60 -8.02 10.66
CA LEU A 58 3.16 -6.74 10.12
C LEU A 58 3.85 -6.41 8.78
N TYR A 59 5.14 -6.73 8.67
CA TYR A 59 5.92 -6.53 7.45
C TYR A 59 5.46 -7.42 6.29
N VAL A 60 5.11 -8.68 6.56
CA VAL A 60 4.57 -9.60 5.54
C VAL A 60 3.23 -9.08 5.02
N LEU A 61 2.34 -8.62 5.90
CA LEU A 61 1.08 -7.97 5.52
C LEU A 61 1.34 -6.73 4.66
N PHE A 62 2.22 -5.84 5.11
CA PHE A 62 2.62 -4.65 4.35
C PHE A 62 3.15 -4.98 2.95
N LEU A 63 3.91 -6.08 2.81
CA LEU A 63 4.41 -6.54 1.52
C LEU A 63 3.28 -7.01 0.60
N ALA A 64 2.31 -7.76 1.13
CA ALA A 64 1.13 -8.21 0.40
C ALA A 64 0.26 -7.02 -0.05
N ASP A 65 0.02 -6.05 0.84
CA ASP A 65 -0.69 -4.80 0.50
C ASP A 65 0.05 -4.01 -0.58
N THR A 66 1.38 -3.87 -0.45
CA THR A 66 2.19 -3.19 -1.46
C THR A 66 2.10 -3.86 -2.82
N TYR A 67 2.10 -5.19 -2.87
CA TYR A 67 1.91 -5.93 -4.11
C TYR A 67 0.53 -5.67 -4.72
N LEU A 68 -0.53 -5.73 -3.91
CA LEU A 68 -1.91 -5.47 -4.35
C LEU A 68 -2.05 -4.05 -4.94
N VAL A 69 -1.49 -3.06 -4.25
CA VAL A 69 -1.42 -1.66 -4.69
C VAL A 69 -0.74 -1.55 -6.05
N SER A 70 0.44 -2.14 -6.20
CA SER A 70 1.21 -2.10 -7.45
C SER A 70 0.45 -2.74 -8.61
N VAL A 71 -0.11 -3.94 -8.44
CA VAL A 71 -0.90 -4.61 -9.48
C VAL A 71 -2.12 -3.77 -9.87
N HIS A 72 -2.78 -3.14 -8.90
CA HIS A 72 -3.93 -2.27 -9.18
C HIS A 72 -3.51 -1.01 -9.96
N GLN A 73 -2.35 -0.41 -9.66
CA GLN A 73 -1.80 0.71 -10.46
C GLN A 73 -1.53 0.28 -11.89
N THR A 74 -0.86 -0.86 -12.09
CA THR A 74 -0.47 -1.30 -13.43
C THR A 74 -1.70 -1.57 -14.30
N LYS A 75 -2.73 -2.23 -13.73
CA LYS A 75 -4.00 -2.48 -14.43
C LYS A 75 -4.75 -1.19 -14.77
N LEU A 76 -4.73 -0.19 -13.88
CA LEU A 76 -5.32 1.13 -14.15
C LEU A 76 -4.63 1.85 -15.31
N ILE A 77 -3.31 1.88 -15.28
CA ILE A 77 -2.49 2.55 -16.31
C ILE A 77 -2.70 1.87 -17.66
N GLN A 78 -2.72 0.53 -17.71
CA GLN A 78 -2.98 -0.22 -18.94
C GLN A 78 -4.37 0.05 -19.51
N LYS A 79 -5.41 0.11 -18.67
CA LYS A 79 -6.76 0.44 -19.13
C LYS A 79 -6.85 1.87 -19.65
N MET A 80 -6.16 2.82 -19.00
CA MET A 80 -6.08 4.20 -19.46
C MET A 80 -5.34 4.33 -20.80
N SER A 81 -4.22 3.63 -20.98
CA SER A 81 -3.47 3.66 -22.24
C SER A 81 -4.23 3.02 -23.40
N LEU A 82 -4.97 1.92 -23.17
CA LEU A 82 -5.82 1.30 -24.17
C LEU A 82 -6.96 2.22 -24.62
N CYS A 83 -7.68 2.85 -23.69
CA CYS A 83 -8.72 3.84 -24.04
C CYS A 83 -8.15 5.01 -24.85
N LEU A 84 -6.96 5.49 -24.50
CA LEU A 84 -6.33 6.63 -25.19
C LEU A 84 -5.90 6.25 -26.61
N ARG A 85 -5.45 5.00 -26.80
CA ARG A 85 -5.12 4.45 -28.12
C ARG A 85 -6.36 4.26 -28.99
N ASP A 86 -7.47 3.83 -28.40
CA ASP A 86 -8.75 3.68 -29.09
C ASP A 86 -9.28 5.03 -29.58
N ASP A 87 -9.28 6.05 -28.71
CA ASP A 87 -9.64 7.44 -29.09
C ASP A 87 -8.74 7.97 -30.22
N TYR A 88 -7.44 7.72 -30.16
CA TYR A 88 -6.50 8.17 -31.19
C TYR A 88 -6.74 7.50 -32.55
N ILE A 89 -7.06 6.21 -32.57
CA ILE A 89 -7.35 5.46 -33.80
C ILE A 89 -8.75 5.83 -34.35
N CYS A 90 -9.72 6.10 -33.46
CA CYS A 90 -11.09 6.42 -33.86
C CYS A 90 -11.28 7.87 -34.31
N GLY A 91 -10.28 8.75 -34.12
CA GLY A 91 -10.23 10.08 -34.73
C GLY A 91 -11.32 11.05 -34.27
N ILE A 92 -11.64 11.05 -32.97
CA ILE A 92 -12.52 12.03 -32.30
C ILE A 92 -11.70 13.08 -31.55
#